data_AF-A0A496Y3R7-F1
#
_entry.id   AF-A0A496Y3R7-F1
#
_cell.length_a   1.000
_cell.length_b   1.000
_cell.length_c   1.000
_cell.angle_alpha   90.00
_cell.angle_beta   90.00
_cell.angle_gamma   90.00
#
_symmetry.space_group_name_H-M   'P 1'
#
loop_
_entity.id
_entity.type
_entity.pdbx_description
1 polymer ?
#
loop_
_entity_poly.entity_id
_entity_poly.type
_entity_poly.pdbx_seq_one_letter_code
_entity_poly.pdbx_strand_id
1 'polypeptide(L)'
;MVLLVWVFLGANPAQAELSVAAKGRDWHPRLVNPAQAPHLAAILKQLALVYEPQMSPEEREQDLISKVDQARQLLDMKRLFAMRQRSLRLIRQNGAELSWEGLRRLKWPNGDAVGVLLKVPVWVPARAQRVLTYGDFTKKWQDVAERLPRLCGQVWFAGDLKDINHKPGYRAETTSFELNSLHAPFAALLIAYIFREGIYQPEKRLPLLVVRGGEDTYAASAYSGPVTVDCLTFPDEEGRSLECQVVSCQFSSLAELHHGRHAQASNHRLGCALDLNDFNFPGVVDGTPNPISRSLRQYNRDAMHRLDARNLPAWVYHAAKQIGYRLPQEWYYFGYHTDWPHFDCGTK
;
A
#
# COMPACT_ATOMS: atom_id res chain seq x y z
N MET A 1 -10.28 48.83 37.49
CA MET A 1 -9.65 48.60 36.16
C MET A 1 -8.52 47.61 36.37
N VAL A 2 -8.72 46.33 36.04
CA VAL A 2 -7.69 45.28 36.13
C VAL A 2 -7.54 44.70 34.73
N LEU A 3 -6.34 44.86 34.16
CA LEU A 3 -5.98 44.36 32.84
C LEU A 3 -5.59 42.88 32.99
N LEU A 4 -6.45 41.95 32.53
CA LEU A 4 -6.13 40.53 32.43
C LEU A 4 -5.38 40.29 31.12
N VAL A 5 -4.06 40.11 31.21
CA VAL A 5 -3.22 39.63 30.10
C VAL A 5 -3.39 38.12 30.00
N TRP A 6 -4.07 37.67 28.95
CA TRP A 6 -4.07 36.26 28.56
C TRP A 6 -2.75 35.95 27.86
N VAL A 7 -1.84 35.27 28.54
CA VAL A 7 -0.68 34.64 27.92
C VAL A 7 -1.14 33.35 27.26
N PHE A 8 -1.30 33.35 25.95
CA PHE A 8 -1.38 32.13 25.15
C PHE A 8 -0.02 31.42 25.23
N LEU A 9 0.06 30.38 26.06
CA LEU A 9 1.12 29.38 25.96
C LEU A 9 0.88 28.59 24.67
N GLY A 10 1.46 29.08 23.57
CA GLY A 10 1.57 28.31 22.34
C GLY A 10 2.37 27.04 22.64
N ALA A 11 1.76 25.87 22.42
CA ALA A 11 2.48 24.61 22.45
C ALA A 11 3.67 24.71 21.47
N ASN A 12 4.88 24.47 21.97
CA ASN A 12 6.08 24.54 21.15
C ASN A 12 5.98 23.45 20.06
N PRO A 13 6.02 23.77 18.76
CA PRO A 13 5.91 22.78 17.68
C PRO A 13 6.93 21.64 17.81
N ALA A 14 8.10 21.91 18.37
CA ALA A 14 9.11 20.89 18.70
C ALA A 14 8.61 19.84 19.73
N GLN A 15 7.74 20.22 20.68
CA GLN A 15 7.13 19.29 21.63
C GLN A 15 5.99 18.46 21.00
N ALA A 16 5.27 19.02 20.01
CA ALA A 16 4.26 18.28 19.25
C ALA A 16 4.90 17.21 18.34
N GLU A 17 6.03 17.53 17.70
CA GLU A 17 6.83 16.59 16.90
C GLU A 17 7.45 15.47 17.75
N LEU A 18 7.96 15.81 18.95
CA LEU A 18 8.41 14.82 19.94
C LEU A 18 7.29 13.87 20.40
N SER A 19 6.02 14.32 20.42
CA SER A 19 4.88 13.47 20.79
C SER A 19 4.50 12.42 19.72
N VAL A 20 4.75 12.73 18.44
CA VAL A 20 4.55 11.80 17.32
C VAL A 20 5.71 10.82 17.24
N ALA A 21 6.95 11.27 17.45
CA ALA A 21 8.13 10.41 17.53
C ALA A 21 8.07 9.45 18.74
N ALA A 22 7.63 9.91 19.91
CA ALA A 22 7.43 9.06 21.09
C ALA A 22 6.26 8.06 20.91
N LYS A 23 5.20 8.44 20.17
CA LYS A 23 4.12 7.52 19.76
C LYS A 23 4.52 6.59 18.61
N GLY A 24 5.56 6.92 17.84
CA GLY A 24 6.11 6.13 16.74
C GLY A 24 6.51 4.70 17.14
N ARG A 25 6.83 4.49 18.43
CA ARG A 25 7.14 3.19 19.03
C ARG A 25 5.94 2.24 19.14
N ASP A 26 4.70 2.71 19.01
CA ASP A 26 3.51 1.85 19.04
C ASP A 26 3.02 1.44 17.64
N TRP A 27 3.59 2.05 16.59
CA TRP A 27 3.22 1.84 15.19
C TRP A 27 4.11 0.78 14.55
N HIS A 28 3.83 -0.48 14.88
CA HIS A 28 4.47 -1.64 14.29
C HIS A 28 3.50 -2.46 13.46
N PRO A 29 3.92 -2.94 12.27
CA PRO A 29 3.18 -3.93 11.52
C PRO A 29 2.88 -5.17 12.37
N ARG A 30 1.65 -5.66 12.29
CA ARG A 30 1.21 -6.86 13.02
C ARG A 30 0.07 -7.55 12.30
N LEU A 31 -0.13 -8.82 12.59
CA LEU A 31 -1.33 -9.54 12.15
C LEU A 31 -2.55 -9.02 12.90
N VAL A 32 -3.69 -8.93 12.20
CA VAL A 32 -4.98 -8.67 12.85
C VAL A 32 -5.38 -9.84 13.74
N ASN A 33 -5.11 -11.07 13.29
CA ASN A 33 -5.31 -12.29 14.08
C ASN A 33 -4.00 -13.09 14.19
N PRO A 34 -3.15 -12.82 15.20
CA PRO A 34 -1.87 -13.50 15.36
C PRO A 34 -2.00 -15.00 15.63
N ALA A 35 -3.14 -15.47 16.15
CA ALA A 35 -3.36 -16.89 16.44
C ALA A 35 -3.48 -17.76 15.17
N GLN A 36 -3.79 -17.15 14.01
CA GLN A 36 -3.86 -17.87 12.74
C GLN A 36 -2.49 -18.18 12.12
N ALA A 37 -1.45 -17.43 12.53
CA ALA A 37 -0.09 -17.62 12.05
C ALA A 37 0.91 -17.18 13.15
N PRO A 38 1.02 -17.95 14.25
CA PRO A 38 1.84 -17.57 15.41
C PRO A 38 3.32 -17.44 15.08
N HIS A 39 3.86 -18.27 14.17
CA HIS A 39 5.26 -18.15 13.77
C HIS A 39 5.50 -16.84 13.03
N LEU A 40 4.63 -16.50 12.06
CA LEU A 40 4.69 -15.21 11.38
C LEU A 40 4.55 -14.03 12.36
N ALA A 41 3.64 -14.12 13.34
CA ALA A 41 3.48 -13.06 14.34
C ALA A 41 4.78 -12.84 15.15
N ALA A 42 5.52 -13.91 15.48
CA ALA A 42 6.82 -13.82 16.13
C ALA A 42 7.88 -13.21 15.20
N ILE A 43 7.90 -13.58 13.91
CA ILE A 43 8.79 -12.99 12.91
C ILE A 43 8.56 -11.48 12.80
N LEU A 44 7.30 -11.02 12.65
CA LEU A 44 6.98 -9.59 12.53
C LEU A 44 7.46 -8.77 13.73
N LYS A 45 7.41 -9.33 14.95
CA LYS A 45 7.95 -8.67 16.15
C LYS A 45 9.48 -8.50 16.08
N GLN A 46 10.21 -9.50 15.57
CA GLN A 46 11.67 -9.43 15.43
C GLN A 46 12.12 -8.45 14.35
N LEU A 47 11.28 -8.25 13.33
CA LEU A 47 11.53 -7.40 12.19
C LEU A 47 11.07 -5.95 12.36
N ALA A 48 10.63 -5.57 13.56
CA ALA A 48 10.28 -4.19 13.84
C ALA A 48 11.47 -3.26 13.57
N LEU A 49 11.26 -2.25 12.73
CA LEU A 49 12.23 -1.17 12.50
C LEU A 49 12.43 -0.36 13.79
N VAL A 50 13.69 -0.10 14.12
CA VAL A 50 14.13 0.52 15.38
C VAL A 50 13.82 2.01 15.37
N TYR A 51 14.36 2.74 14.39
CA TYR A 51 14.08 4.17 14.14
C TYR A 51 14.03 5.01 15.44
N GLU A 52 15.18 5.08 16.13
CA GLU A 52 15.38 5.96 17.28
C GLU A 52 15.57 7.43 16.84
N PRO A 53 15.13 8.43 17.62
CA PRO A 53 15.06 9.84 17.18
C PRO A 53 16.35 10.41 16.55
N GLN A 54 17.51 9.94 17.01
CA GLN A 54 18.82 10.39 16.57
C GLN A 54 19.39 9.65 15.35
N MET A 55 18.67 8.66 14.79
CA MET A 55 19.18 7.89 13.65
C MET A 55 19.30 8.73 12.38
N SER A 56 20.47 8.69 11.74
CA SER A 56 20.72 9.29 10.42
C SER A 56 19.92 8.58 9.32
N PRO A 57 19.72 9.20 8.15
CA PRO A 57 19.12 8.52 6.99
C PRO A 57 19.81 7.18 6.65
N GLU A 58 21.14 7.15 6.70
CA GLU A 58 21.95 5.97 6.40
C GLU A 58 21.75 4.87 7.45
N GLU A 59 21.67 5.22 8.75
CA GLU A 59 21.40 4.26 9.81
C GLU A 59 19.99 3.65 9.67
N ARG A 60 19.00 4.44 9.25
CA ARG A 60 17.62 3.97 9.02
C ARG A 60 17.53 3.03 7.81
N GLU A 61 18.25 3.33 6.74
CA GLU A 61 18.40 2.46 5.59
C GLU A 61 19.12 1.15 5.95
N GLN A 62 20.19 1.22 6.76
CA GLN A 62 20.91 0.04 7.22
C GLN A 62 20.05 -0.86 8.12
N ASP A 63 19.19 -0.27 8.97
CA ASP A 63 18.20 -1.02 9.75
C ASP A 63 17.22 -1.76 8.83
N LEU A 64 16.66 -1.09 7.80
CA LEU A 64 15.81 -1.74 6.80
C LEU A 64 16.54 -2.94 6.15
N ILE A 65 17.75 -2.74 5.64
CA ILE A 65 18.51 -3.80 4.95
C ILE A 65 18.79 -4.97 5.90
N SER A 66 19.22 -4.69 7.13
CA SER A 66 19.45 -5.71 8.15
C SER A 66 18.19 -6.54 8.43
N LYS A 67 17.02 -5.89 8.56
CA LYS A 67 15.75 -6.58 8.77
C LYS A 67 15.29 -7.36 7.54
N VAL A 68 15.56 -6.89 6.33
CA VAL A 68 15.29 -7.64 5.10
C VAL A 68 16.10 -8.94 5.07
N ASP A 69 17.39 -8.88 5.41
CA ASP A 69 18.25 -10.07 5.45
C ASP A 69 17.84 -11.03 6.58
N GLN A 70 17.48 -10.48 7.74
CA GLN A 70 16.90 -11.28 8.83
C GLN A 70 15.59 -11.95 8.39
N ALA A 71 14.70 -11.26 7.67
CA ALA A 71 13.45 -11.83 7.16
C ALA A 71 13.72 -12.98 6.18
N ARG A 72 14.69 -12.81 5.28
CA ARG A 72 15.17 -13.86 4.36
C ARG A 72 15.67 -15.08 5.11
N GLN A 73 16.47 -14.89 6.17
CA GLN A 73 16.96 -15.99 7.01
C GLN A 73 15.83 -16.70 7.76
N LEU A 74 14.97 -15.95 8.45
CA LEU A 74 13.85 -16.49 9.24
C LEU A 74 12.85 -17.29 8.40
N LEU A 75 12.68 -16.92 7.13
CA LEU A 75 11.78 -17.61 6.19
C LEU A 75 12.51 -18.64 5.32
N ASP A 76 13.83 -18.80 5.47
CA ASP A 76 14.67 -19.63 4.59
C ASP A 76 14.47 -19.27 3.10
N MET A 77 14.61 -17.99 2.73
CA MET A 77 14.38 -17.51 1.36
C MET A 77 15.53 -16.66 0.87
N LYS A 78 16.23 -17.14 -0.18
CA LYS A 78 17.29 -16.38 -0.85
C LYS A 78 16.77 -15.21 -1.69
N ARG A 79 15.63 -15.41 -2.37
CA ARG A 79 14.98 -14.43 -3.25
C ARG A 79 13.48 -14.44 -3.00
N LEU A 80 12.82 -13.29 -3.18
CA LEU A 80 11.36 -13.17 -3.03
C LEU A 80 10.60 -14.14 -3.95
N PHE A 81 11.13 -14.45 -5.14
CA PHE A 81 10.56 -15.43 -6.07
C PHE A 81 10.31 -16.82 -5.44
N ALA A 82 11.07 -17.21 -4.41
CA ALA A 82 10.85 -18.46 -3.69
C ALA A 82 9.43 -18.55 -3.08
N MET A 83 8.82 -17.42 -2.70
CA MET A 83 7.44 -17.35 -2.22
C MET A 83 6.44 -17.86 -3.27
N ARG A 84 6.61 -17.42 -4.52
CA ARG A 84 5.79 -17.89 -5.65
C ARG A 84 5.95 -19.38 -5.86
N GLN A 85 7.17 -19.89 -5.88
CA GLN A 85 7.42 -21.33 -6.06
C GLN A 85 6.79 -22.17 -4.94
N ARG A 86 6.92 -21.73 -3.68
CA ARG A 86 6.32 -22.40 -2.53
C ARG A 86 4.79 -22.40 -2.60
N SER A 87 4.19 -21.27 -2.94
CA SER A 87 2.73 -21.14 -3.10
C SER A 87 2.19 -22.02 -4.22
N LEU A 88 2.83 -22.03 -5.39
CA LEU A 88 2.44 -22.89 -6.51
C LEU A 88 2.55 -24.39 -6.17
N ARG A 89 3.60 -24.79 -5.44
CA ARG A 89 3.72 -26.19 -4.96
C ARG A 89 2.60 -26.55 -3.99
N LEU A 90 2.28 -25.66 -3.05
CA LEU A 90 1.21 -25.89 -2.08
C LEU A 90 -0.15 -26.07 -2.76
N ILE A 91 -0.46 -25.21 -3.76
CA ILE A 91 -1.69 -25.32 -4.57
C ILE A 91 -1.76 -26.69 -5.25
N ARG A 92 -0.69 -27.11 -5.93
CA ARG A 92 -0.64 -28.40 -6.64
C ARG A 92 -0.83 -29.58 -5.71
N GLN A 93 -0.21 -29.54 -4.53
CA GLN A 93 -0.32 -30.62 -3.53
C GLN A 93 -1.73 -30.76 -2.95
N ASN A 94 -2.50 -29.67 -2.89
CA ASN A 94 -3.83 -29.66 -2.29
C ASN A 94 -4.97 -29.65 -3.33
N GLY A 95 -4.65 -29.68 -4.63
CA GLY A 95 -5.66 -29.60 -5.70
C GLY A 95 -6.49 -28.31 -5.68
N ALA A 96 -5.96 -27.22 -5.11
CA ALA A 96 -6.68 -25.96 -5.00
C ALA A 96 -6.74 -25.23 -6.36
N GLU A 97 -7.76 -24.38 -6.56
CA GLU A 97 -7.77 -23.48 -7.70
C GLU A 97 -6.58 -22.52 -7.61
N LEU A 98 -5.86 -22.34 -8.72
CA LEU A 98 -4.86 -21.28 -8.85
C LEU A 98 -5.56 -19.93 -8.76
N SER A 99 -5.70 -19.41 -7.54
CA SER A 99 -6.55 -18.29 -7.13
C SER A 99 -6.08 -17.85 -5.75
N TRP A 100 -6.23 -16.56 -5.43
CA TRP A 100 -5.99 -16.10 -4.07
C TRP A 100 -6.99 -16.74 -3.11
N GLU A 101 -8.27 -16.76 -3.48
CA GLU A 101 -9.34 -17.29 -2.62
C GLU A 101 -9.17 -18.80 -2.32
N GLY A 102 -8.62 -19.57 -3.27
CA GLY A 102 -8.23 -20.96 -3.05
C GLY A 102 -6.98 -21.07 -2.16
N LEU A 103 -5.93 -20.32 -2.47
CA LEU A 103 -4.66 -20.39 -1.74
C LEU A 103 -4.78 -19.93 -0.28
N ARG A 104 -5.50 -18.83 -0.01
CA ARG A 104 -5.61 -18.22 1.32
C ARG A 104 -6.20 -19.15 2.39
N ARG A 105 -6.99 -20.14 1.96
CA ARG A 105 -7.66 -21.14 2.82
C ARG A 105 -6.73 -22.28 3.22
N LEU A 106 -5.57 -22.40 2.58
CA LEU A 106 -4.57 -23.42 2.89
C LEU A 106 -3.72 -23.02 4.09
N LYS A 107 -2.94 -23.98 4.58
CA LYS A 107 -1.94 -23.81 5.63
C LYS A 107 -0.57 -24.25 5.15
N TRP A 108 0.47 -23.62 5.68
CA TRP A 108 1.84 -24.09 5.52
C TRP A 108 2.09 -25.35 6.38
N PRO A 109 3.17 -26.11 6.11
CA PRO A 109 3.52 -27.29 6.91
C PRO A 109 3.71 -27.03 8.41
N ASN A 110 4.07 -25.81 8.79
CA ASN A 110 4.19 -25.40 10.20
C ASN A 110 2.83 -25.06 10.86
N GLY A 111 1.71 -25.20 10.14
CA GLY A 111 0.37 -24.95 10.62
C GLY A 111 -0.13 -23.50 10.47
N ASP A 112 0.73 -22.56 10.11
CA ASP A 112 0.34 -21.16 9.87
C ASP A 112 -0.58 -21.05 8.65
N ALA A 113 -1.59 -20.18 8.73
CA ALA A 113 -2.43 -19.84 7.59
C ALA A 113 -1.62 -19.21 6.46
N VAL A 114 -1.97 -19.53 5.20
CA VAL A 114 -1.36 -18.88 4.04
C VAL A 114 -1.89 -17.46 3.87
N GLY A 115 -3.22 -17.30 3.93
CA GLY A 115 -3.85 -16.00 3.91
C GLY A 115 -3.84 -15.35 5.28
N VAL A 116 -3.27 -14.16 5.38
CA VAL A 116 -3.25 -13.38 6.62
C VAL A 116 -3.68 -11.94 6.35
N LEU A 117 -4.36 -11.34 7.33
CA LEU A 117 -4.70 -9.93 7.32
C LEU A 117 -3.61 -9.17 8.09
N LEU A 118 -2.78 -8.41 7.37
CA LEU A 118 -1.70 -7.61 7.93
C LEU A 118 -2.21 -6.19 8.21
N LYS A 119 -1.94 -5.69 9.41
CA LYS A 119 -2.22 -4.32 9.84
C LYS A 119 -0.91 -3.53 9.85
N VAL A 120 -0.85 -2.43 9.12
CA VAL A 120 0.35 -1.62 8.93
C VAL A 120 0.07 -0.15 9.22
N PRO A 121 1.08 0.62 9.69
CA PRO A 121 0.93 2.05 9.88
C PRO A 121 1.01 2.80 8.55
N VAL A 122 0.21 3.85 8.41
CA VAL A 122 0.12 4.69 7.21
C VAL A 122 -0.11 6.15 7.57
N TRP A 123 0.34 7.06 6.72
CA TRP A 123 -0.13 8.44 6.77
C TRP A 123 -1.44 8.55 5.99
N VAL A 124 -2.40 9.31 6.51
CA VAL A 124 -3.66 9.57 5.82
C VAL A 124 -4.03 11.06 5.87
N PRO A 125 -4.65 11.61 4.80
CA PRO A 125 -5.19 12.96 4.81
C PRO A 125 -6.17 13.22 5.95
N ALA A 126 -6.23 14.46 6.43
CA ALA A 126 -7.04 14.88 7.58
C ALA A 126 -8.53 14.52 7.48
N ARG A 127 -9.08 14.44 6.27
CA ARG A 127 -10.50 14.14 6.04
C ARG A 127 -10.75 12.78 5.37
N ALA A 128 -9.70 11.99 5.18
CA ALA A 128 -9.85 10.67 4.58
C ALA A 128 -10.71 9.77 5.46
N GLN A 129 -11.61 9.00 4.84
CA GLN A 129 -12.52 8.09 5.52
C GLN A 129 -12.10 6.65 5.27
N ARG A 130 -12.20 5.81 6.31
CA ARG A 130 -11.89 4.39 6.18
C ARG A 130 -13.06 3.67 5.52
N VAL A 131 -12.75 2.88 4.49
CA VAL A 131 -13.70 2.08 3.72
C VAL A 131 -13.30 0.62 3.84
N LEU A 132 -14.24 -0.23 4.23
CA LEU A 132 -14.02 -1.69 4.28
C LEU A 132 -14.11 -2.27 2.87
N THR A 133 -13.25 -3.24 2.57
CA THR A 133 -13.29 -4.02 1.33
C THR A 133 -13.61 -5.47 1.63
N TYR A 134 -14.37 -6.07 0.71
CA TYR A 134 -14.82 -7.46 0.77
C TYR A 134 -14.32 -8.21 -0.45
N GLY A 135 -14.08 -9.52 -0.35
CA GLY A 135 -13.56 -10.34 -1.45
C GLY A 135 -14.18 -11.75 -1.50
N ASP A 136 -14.24 -12.35 -2.69
CA ASP A 136 -14.80 -13.68 -2.93
C ASP A 136 -14.33 -14.29 -4.26
N PHE A 137 -14.69 -15.55 -4.53
CA PHE A 137 -14.35 -16.32 -5.73
C PHE A 137 -15.00 -15.80 -7.01
N THR A 138 -16.05 -14.98 -6.91
CA THR A 138 -16.71 -14.40 -8.09
C THR A 138 -15.72 -13.58 -8.93
N LYS A 139 -15.95 -13.53 -10.24
CA LYS A 139 -15.14 -12.74 -11.17
C LYS A 139 -15.58 -11.28 -11.25
N LYS A 140 -16.79 -10.98 -10.76
CA LYS A 140 -17.42 -9.67 -10.87
C LYS A 140 -17.35 -8.96 -9.52
N TRP A 141 -16.80 -7.77 -9.50
CA TRP A 141 -16.74 -6.98 -8.27
C TRP A 141 -18.13 -6.57 -7.78
N GLN A 142 -19.11 -6.41 -8.68
CA GLN A 142 -20.49 -6.03 -8.35
C GLN A 142 -21.13 -7.04 -7.40
N ASP A 143 -20.95 -8.33 -7.68
CA ASP A 143 -21.42 -9.42 -6.82
C ASP A 143 -20.87 -9.30 -5.39
N VAL A 144 -19.60 -8.88 -5.28
CA VAL A 144 -18.92 -8.69 -3.99
C VAL A 144 -19.46 -7.44 -3.28
N ALA A 145 -19.60 -6.33 -4.02
CA ALA A 145 -20.06 -5.05 -3.50
C ALA A 145 -21.50 -5.08 -2.98
N GLU A 146 -22.36 -5.92 -3.57
CA GLU A 146 -23.77 -6.06 -3.20
C GLU A 146 -23.99 -7.05 -2.05
N ARG A 147 -23.23 -8.16 -2.01
CA ARG A 147 -23.43 -9.26 -1.05
C ARG A 147 -22.53 -9.20 0.17
N LEU A 148 -21.42 -8.45 0.10
CA LEU A 148 -20.45 -8.26 1.19
C LEU A 148 -19.97 -9.59 1.84
N PRO A 149 -19.50 -10.58 1.04
CA PRO A 149 -19.35 -11.97 1.47
C PRO A 149 -18.30 -12.20 2.57
N ARG A 150 -17.16 -11.50 2.50
CA ARG A 150 -16.04 -11.69 3.43
C ARG A 150 -15.16 -10.45 3.46
N LEU A 151 -14.92 -9.89 4.64
CA LEU A 151 -13.95 -8.81 4.83
C LEU A 151 -12.56 -9.26 4.37
N CYS A 152 -11.91 -8.47 3.50
CA CYS A 152 -10.56 -8.74 3.01
C CYS A 152 -9.58 -7.58 3.27
N GLY A 153 -10.07 -6.41 3.68
CA GLY A 153 -9.18 -5.30 3.98
C GLY A 153 -9.89 -3.97 4.17
N GLN A 154 -9.09 -2.92 4.01
CA GLN A 154 -9.48 -1.53 4.21
C GLN A 154 -8.71 -0.64 3.24
N VAL A 155 -9.38 0.41 2.78
CA VAL A 155 -8.77 1.52 2.05
C VAL A 155 -9.18 2.84 2.69
N TRP A 156 -8.46 3.91 2.40
CA TRP A 156 -8.79 5.25 2.83
C TRP A 156 -9.26 6.07 1.64
N PHE A 157 -10.53 6.46 1.65
CA PHE A 157 -11.09 7.33 0.63
C PHE A 157 -10.84 8.80 0.99
N ALA A 158 -10.30 9.57 0.05
CA ALA A 158 -10.15 11.02 0.15
C ALA A 158 -10.62 11.65 -1.16
N GLY A 159 -11.64 12.52 -1.07
CA GLY A 159 -12.28 13.13 -2.24
C GLY A 159 -11.65 14.43 -2.72
N ASP A 160 -10.89 15.14 -1.88
CA ASP A 160 -10.33 16.46 -2.22
C ASP A 160 -8.81 16.37 -2.43
N LEU A 161 -8.34 16.79 -3.61
CA LEU A 161 -6.92 16.80 -3.95
C LEU A 161 -6.12 17.77 -3.05
N LYS A 162 -6.74 18.84 -2.55
CA LYS A 162 -6.11 19.77 -1.60
C LYS A 162 -5.81 19.07 -0.28
N ASP A 163 -6.76 18.28 0.23
CA ASP A 163 -6.55 17.48 1.45
C ASP A 163 -5.50 16.40 1.21
N ILE A 164 -5.52 15.75 0.04
CA ILE A 164 -4.51 14.78 -0.38
C ILE A 164 -3.11 15.42 -0.40
N ASN A 165 -2.94 16.65 -0.87
CA ASN A 165 -1.62 17.29 -0.96
C ASN A 165 -1.22 18.06 0.31
N HIS A 166 -2.11 18.19 1.30
CA HIS A 166 -1.84 18.90 2.55
C HIS A 166 -1.13 18.01 3.60
N LYS A 167 0.14 17.68 3.34
CA LYS A 167 0.99 16.84 4.22
C LYS A 167 1.03 17.27 5.70
N PRO A 168 1.06 18.57 6.05
CA PRO A 168 1.06 18.99 7.46
C PRO A 168 -0.18 18.51 8.23
N GLY A 169 -1.33 18.40 7.56
CA GLY A 169 -2.58 17.93 8.16
C GLY A 169 -2.75 16.41 8.14
N TYR A 170 -1.78 15.64 7.65
CA TYR A 170 -1.88 14.19 7.71
C TYR A 170 -1.86 13.69 9.16
N ARG A 171 -2.59 12.61 9.39
CA ARG A 171 -2.55 11.88 10.65
C ARG A 171 -1.98 10.49 10.46
N ALA A 172 -1.39 9.96 11.53
CA ALA A 172 -0.96 8.57 11.60
C ALA A 172 -2.17 7.67 11.85
N GLU A 173 -2.33 6.66 11.02
CA GLU A 173 -3.41 5.68 11.10
C GLU A 173 -2.89 4.29 10.78
N THR A 174 -3.77 3.29 10.82
CA THR A 174 -3.48 1.97 10.26
C THR A 174 -4.42 1.64 9.11
N THR A 175 -3.90 0.88 8.15
CA THR A 175 -4.73 0.11 7.21
C THR A 175 -4.49 -1.38 7.40
N SER A 176 -5.44 -2.19 6.97
CA SER A 176 -5.30 -3.65 6.95
C SER A 176 -5.65 -4.21 5.59
N PHE A 177 -4.86 -5.15 5.10
CA PHE A 177 -5.05 -5.78 3.79
C PHE A 177 -4.61 -7.23 3.83
N GLU A 178 -5.15 -8.06 2.94
CA GLU A 178 -4.81 -9.46 2.87
C GLU A 178 -3.62 -9.71 1.97
N LEU A 179 -2.79 -10.67 2.35
CA LEU A 179 -1.67 -11.13 1.56
C LEU A 179 -1.16 -12.49 2.03
N ASN A 180 -0.22 -13.03 1.28
CA ASN A 180 0.48 -14.26 1.60
C ASN A 180 1.36 -14.09 2.85
N SER A 181 1.28 -15.02 3.80
CA SER A 181 2.07 -14.98 5.04
C SER A 181 3.58 -15.02 4.81
N LEU A 182 4.08 -15.59 3.71
CA LEU A 182 5.50 -15.48 3.35
C LEU A 182 5.88 -14.08 2.86
N HIS A 183 4.93 -13.35 2.29
CA HIS A 183 5.12 -12.00 1.76
C HIS A 183 4.95 -10.92 2.84
N ALA A 184 4.14 -11.20 3.86
CA ALA A 184 3.81 -10.27 4.93
C ALA A 184 5.03 -9.57 5.59
N PRO A 185 6.16 -10.25 5.89
CA PRO A 185 7.34 -9.59 6.44
C PRO A 185 7.94 -8.50 5.54
N PHE A 186 7.98 -8.72 4.22
CA PHE A 186 8.57 -7.76 3.28
C PHE A 186 7.65 -6.57 3.02
N ALA A 187 6.35 -6.81 2.90
CA ALA A 187 5.36 -5.74 2.78
C ALA A 187 5.30 -4.90 4.06
N ALA A 188 5.38 -5.54 5.24
CA ALA A 188 5.48 -4.87 6.53
C ALA A 188 6.70 -3.96 6.61
N LEU A 189 7.88 -4.43 6.20
CA LEU A 189 9.11 -3.64 6.21
C LEU A 189 9.02 -2.43 5.26
N LEU A 190 8.54 -2.63 4.02
CA LEU A 190 8.39 -1.54 3.06
C LEU A 190 7.44 -0.45 3.58
N ILE A 191 6.26 -0.85 4.05
CA ILE A 191 5.25 0.12 4.49
C ILE A 191 5.66 0.80 5.80
N ALA A 192 6.27 0.07 6.72
CA ALA A 192 6.82 0.65 7.94
C ALA A 192 7.95 1.65 7.64
N TYR A 193 8.84 1.32 6.70
CA TYR A 193 9.89 2.22 6.24
C TYR A 193 9.29 3.52 5.67
N ILE A 194 8.31 3.39 4.77
CA ILE A 194 7.60 4.54 4.18
C ILE A 194 6.97 5.43 5.26
N PHE A 195 6.23 4.82 6.18
CA PHE A 195 5.57 5.54 7.25
C PHE A 195 6.57 6.26 8.14
N ARG A 196 7.64 5.56 8.55
CA ARG A 196 8.60 6.11 9.50
C ARG A 196 9.49 7.19 8.90
N GLU A 197 9.83 7.15 7.61
CA GLU A 197 10.51 8.28 6.97
C GLU A 197 9.70 9.58 7.12
N GLY A 198 8.36 9.51 7.06
CA GLY A 198 7.47 10.65 7.29
C GLY A 198 7.40 11.15 8.75
N ILE A 199 7.90 10.36 9.72
CA ILE A 199 8.06 10.80 11.12
C ILE A 199 9.26 11.75 11.23
N TYR A 200 10.36 11.42 10.58
CA TYR A 200 11.60 12.21 10.61
C TYR A 200 11.54 13.42 9.69
N GLN A 201 10.88 13.24 8.53
CA GLN A 201 10.84 14.22 7.46
C GLN A 201 9.38 14.41 7.05
N PRO A 202 8.67 15.43 7.58
CA PRO A 202 7.27 15.68 7.25
C PRO A 202 6.98 15.78 5.75
N GLU A 203 7.94 16.25 4.96
CA GLU A 203 7.92 16.29 3.50
C GLU A 203 7.95 14.92 2.84
N LYS A 204 8.46 13.87 3.52
CA LYS A 204 8.41 12.47 3.08
C LYS A 204 7.11 11.77 3.46
N ARG A 205 6.20 12.42 4.20
CA ARG A 205 4.87 11.84 4.46
C ARG A 205 4.18 11.54 3.13
N LEU A 206 3.85 10.27 2.93
CA LEU A 206 3.22 9.72 1.75
C LEU A 206 1.88 9.12 2.18
N PRO A 207 0.74 9.60 1.66
CA PRO A 207 -0.54 9.00 1.98
C PRO A 207 -0.61 7.63 1.31
N LEU A 208 -0.79 6.56 2.09
CA LEU A 208 -1.04 5.21 1.56
C LEU A 208 -2.53 4.93 1.72
N LEU A 209 -3.28 5.36 0.72
CA LEU A 209 -4.73 5.28 0.69
C LEU A 209 -5.23 3.89 0.30
N VAL A 210 -4.50 3.21 -0.59
CA VAL A 210 -4.78 1.85 -1.02
C VAL A 210 -3.52 1.02 -0.82
N VAL A 211 -3.66 -0.12 -0.18
CA VAL A 211 -2.62 -1.16 -0.09
C VAL A 211 -3.29 -2.48 -0.38
N ARG A 212 -2.84 -3.20 -1.40
CA ARG A 212 -3.46 -4.45 -1.86
C ARG A 212 -2.42 -5.52 -2.04
N GLY A 213 -2.74 -6.76 -1.72
CA GLY A 213 -1.78 -7.85 -1.73
C GLY A 213 -2.32 -9.06 -2.46
N GLY A 214 -3.07 -9.87 -1.72
CA GLY A 214 -3.75 -11.05 -2.23
C GLY A 214 -5.24 -10.79 -2.30
N GLU A 215 -5.77 -10.58 -3.50
CA GLU A 215 -7.20 -10.52 -3.74
C GLU A 215 -7.43 -10.90 -5.22
N ASP A 216 -8.24 -11.93 -5.49
CA ASP A 216 -8.65 -12.19 -6.88
C ASP A 216 -9.64 -11.13 -7.33
N THR A 217 -10.72 -10.96 -6.57
CA THR A 217 -11.77 -9.96 -6.79
C THR A 217 -12.15 -9.37 -5.44
N TYR A 218 -12.21 -8.05 -5.34
CA TYR A 218 -12.72 -7.37 -4.15
C TYR A 218 -13.48 -6.09 -4.51
N ALA A 219 -14.32 -5.62 -3.60
CA ALA A 219 -14.98 -4.33 -3.71
C ALA A 219 -15.31 -3.74 -2.34
N ALA A 220 -15.42 -2.42 -2.27
CA ALA A 220 -16.19 -1.77 -1.21
C ALA A 220 -17.70 -1.95 -1.43
N SER A 221 -18.50 -1.54 -0.43
CA SER A 221 -19.95 -1.69 -0.45
C SER A 221 -20.65 -0.79 -1.47
N ALA A 222 -21.59 -1.35 -2.26
CA ALA A 222 -22.43 -0.60 -3.19
C ALA A 222 -23.44 0.33 -2.49
N TYR A 223 -23.67 0.16 -1.19
CA TYR A 223 -24.60 0.97 -0.39
C TYR A 223 -23.96 2.26 0.15
N SER A 224 -22.71 2.53 -0.20
CA SER A 224 -22.06 3.80 0.08
C SER A 224 -22.52 4.81 -0.98
N GLY A 225 -23.07 5.95 -0.57
CA GLY A 225 -23.74 6.90 -1.46
C GLY A 225 -22.84 7.49 -2.55
N PRO A 226 -23.39 8.37 -3.41
CA PRO A 226 -22.60 9.00 -4.45
C PRO A 226 -21.44 9.76 -3.82
N VAL A 227 -20.26 9.65 -4.45
CA VAL A 227 -19.05 10.33 -4.00
C VAL A 227 -18.44 11.15 -5.13
N THR A 228 -17.78 12.22 -4.75
CA THR A 228 -17.03 13.07 -5.68
C THR A 228 -15.55 13.01 -5.33
N VAL A 229 -14.70 12.94 -6.35
CA VAL A 229 -13.25 12.93 -6.20
C VAL A 229 -12.61 13.93 -7.15
N ASP A 230 -11.69 14.72 -6.63
CA ASP A 230 -10.82 15.57 -7.43
C ASP A 230 -9.60 14.78 -7.91
N CYS A 231 -9.35 14.88 -9.21
CA CYS A 231 -8.29 14.18 -9.93
C CYS A 231 -7.46 15.19 -10.75
N LEU A 232 -6.20 14.84 -11.02
CA LEU A 232 -5.42 15.53 -12.02
C LEU A 232 -5.62 14.85 -13.37
N THR A 233 -5.97 15.66 -14.37
CA THR A 233 -6.03 15.29 -15.79
C THR A 233 -4.81 15.87 -16.48
N PHE A 234 -4.11 15.05 -17.26
CA PHE A 234 -2.95 15.43 -18.04
C PHE A 234 -3.26 15.32 -19.56
N PRO A 235 -3.58 16.44 -20.23
CA PRO A 235 -4.03 16.42 -21.63
C PRO A 235 -2.95 16.04 -22.65
N ASP A 236 -1.66 16.08 -22.26
CA ASP A 236 -0.56 15.65 -23.11
C ASP A 236 -0.43 14.12 -23.12
N GLU A 237 -0.90 13.50 -24.21
CA GLU A 237 -0.89 12.05 -24.40
C GLU A 237 0.52 11.46 -24.58
N GLU A 238 1.50 12.28 -24.95
CA GLU A 238 2.88 11.84 -25.19
C GLU A 238 3.75 11.94 -23.94
N GLY A 239 3.26 12.56 -22.86
CA GLY A 239 3.93 12.63 -21.56
C GLY A 239 5.16 13.56 -21.54
N ARG A 240 5.23 14.55 -22.44
CA ARG A 240 6.35 15.49 -22.59
C ARG A 240 6.28 16.68 -21.62
N SER A 241 5.08 17.14 -21.27
CA SER A 241 4.82 18.21 -20.30
C SER A 241 4.51 17.63 -18.90
N LEU A 242 4.45 18.43 -17.84
CA LEU A 242 3.86 18.05 -16.53
C LEU A 242 2.63 18.91 -16.19
N GLU A 243 2.16 19.72 -17.13
CA GLU A 243 0.96 20.53 -16.97
C GLU A 243 -0.28 19.64 -16.80
N CYS A 244 -1.12 20.03 -15.84
CA CYS A 244 -2.32 19.29 -15.47
C CYS A 244 -3.46 20.24 -15.11
N GLN A 245 -4.68 19.70 -15.12
CA GLN A 245 -5.89 20.38 -14.67
C GLN A 245 -6.56 19.56 -13.57
N VAL A 246 -7.18 20.23 -12.61
CA VAL A 246 -8.04 19.55 -11.62
C VAL A 246 -9.41 19.32 -12.25
N VAL A 247 -9.87 18.07 -12.23
CA VAL A 247 -11.24 17.68 -12.64
C VAL A 247 -11.95 17.00 -11.48
N SER A 248 -13.26 17.18 -11.37
CA SER A 248 -14.08 16.50 -10.37
C SER A 248 -14.84 15.35 -11.03
N CYS A 249 -14.56 14.13 -10.57
CA CYS A 249 -15.22 12.90 -11.00
C CYS A 249 -16.35 12.56 -10.01
N GLN A 250 -17.51 12.14 -10.53
CA GLN A 250 -18.64 11.70 -9.71
C GLN A 250 -18.87 10.20 -9.89
N PHE A 251 -18.98 9.50 -8.77
CA PHE A 251 -19.21 8.07 -8.71
C PHE A 251 -20.52 7.77 -8.01
N SER A 252 -21.16 6.67 -8.43
CA SER A 252 -22.45 6.24 -7.87
C SER A 252 -22.33 5.75 -6.44
N SER A 253 -21.19 5.16 -6.10
CA SER A 253 -20.87 4.60 -4.79
C SER A 253 -19.36 4.44 -4.61
N LEU A 254 -18.91 4.20 -3.37
CA LEU A 254 -17.54 3.76 -3.12
C LEU A 254 -17.28 2.33 -3.62
N ALA A 255 -18.26 1.57 -4.11
CA ALA A 255 -17.98 0.27 -4.74
C ALA A 255 -17.16 0.39 -6.03
N GLU A 256 -17.02 1.60 -6.57
CA GLU A 256 -16.05 1.90 -7.62
C GLU A 256 -14.60 1.77 -7.10
N LEU A 257 -14.40 1.71 -5.78
CA LEU A 257 -13.21 1.13 -5.15
C LEU A 257 -13.29 -0.39 -5.21
N HIS A 258 -12.93 -0.94 -6.35
CA HIS A 258 -12.92 -2.36 -6.58
C HIS A 258 -11.67 -2.84 -7.30
N HIS A 259 -11.57 -4.15 -7.36
CA HIS A 259 -10.66 -4.84 -8.23
C HIS A 259 -11.35 -6.08 -8.80
N GLY A 260 -11.35 -6.17 -10.13
CA GLY A 260 -11.84 -7.35 -10.84
C GLY A 260 -10.80 -8.46 -10.85
N ARG A 261 -11.18 -9.62 -11.39
CA ARG A 261 -10.28 -10.78 -11.42
C ARG A 261 -8.95 -10.52 -12.12
N HIS A 262 -7.83 -10.73 -11.43
CA HIS A 262 -6.51 -10.69 -12.06
C HIS A 262 -6.31 -11.77 -13.15
N ALA A 263 -5.43 -11.47 -14.10
CA ALA A 263 -4.93 -12.44 -15.06
C ALA A 263 -4.30 -13.67 -14.35
N GLN A 264 -4.44 -14.86 -14.94
CA GLN A 264 -4.01 -16.11 -14.31
C GLN A 264 -2.53 -16.14 -13.88
N ALA A 265 -1.67 -15.45 -14.64
CA ALA A 265 -0.25 -15.39 -14.36
C ALA A 265 0.12 -14.41 -13.21
N SER A 266 -0.81 -13.53 -12.81
CA SER A 266 -0.55 -12.47 -11.84
C SER A 266 -0.10 -13.01 -10.49
N ASN A 267 0.87 -12.31 -9.89
CA ASN A 267 1.39 -12.61 -8.56
C ASN A 267 0.39 -12.26 -7.44
N HIS A 268 -0.59 -11.38 -7.68
CA HIS A 268 -1.67 -11.12 -6.74
C HIS A 268 -2.56 -12.35 -6.49
N ARG A 269 -2.73 -13.22 -7.50
CA ARG A 269 -3.44 -14.49 -7.35
C ARG A 269 -2.75 -15.47 -6.39
N LEU A 270 -1.53 -15.15 -5.97
CA LEU A 270 -0.76 -15.88 -4.96
C LEU A 270 -0.52 -15.06 -3.69
N GLY A 271 -1.03 -13.82 -3.62
CA GLY A 271 -0.71 -12.85 -2.57
C GLY A 271 0.78 -12.44 -2.52
N CYS A 272 1.49 -12.62 -3.64
CA CYS A 272 2.94 -12.37 -3.78
C CYS A 272 3.25 -11.07 -4.56
N ALA A 273 2.26 -10.20 -4.70
CA ALA A 273 2.38 -8.85 -5.23
C ALA A 273 1.76 -7.85 -4.25
N LEU A 274 2.07 -6.58 -4.44
CA LEU A 274 1.63 -5.46 -3.63
C LEU A 274 1.31 -4.29 -4.56
N ASP A 275 0.11 -3.74 -4.45
CA ASP A 275 -0.23 -2.45 -5.09
C ASP A 275 -0.35 -1.37 -4.04
N LEU A 276 0.34 -0.24 -4.28
CA LEU A 276 0.28 0.93 -3.43
C LEU A 276 -0.36 2.10 -4.18
N ASN A 277 -1.44 2.64 -3.62
CA ASN A 277 -2.24 3.74 -4.20
C ASN A 277 -2.81 3.45 -5.61
N ASP A 278 -3.15 2.20 -5.92
CA ASP A 278 -3.90 1.88 -7.14
C ASP A 278 -5.37 2.30 -7.03
N PHE A 279 -5.63 3.61 -7.13
CA PHE A 279 -6.96 4.13 -7.38
C PHE A 279 -7.15 4.38 -8.87
N ASN A 280 -8.11 3.68 -9.46
CA ASN A 280 -8.56 3.95 -10.82
C ASN A 280 -9.80 4.84 -10.78
N PHE A 281 -9.75 5.98 -11.47
CA PHE A 281 -10.86 6.92 -11.58
C PHE A 281 -11.39 6.92 -13.03
N PRO A 282 -12.47 6.17 -13.32
CA PRO A 282 -13.12 6.22 -14.63
C PRO A 282 -13.43 7.66 -15.08
N GLY A 283 -13.12 7.98 -16.33
CA GLY A 283 -13.44 9.28 -16.94
C GLY A 283 -12.37 10.37 -16.79
N VAL A 284 -11.24 10.10 -16.14
CA VAL A 284 -10.08 11.01 -16.15
C VAL A 284 -9.30 10.83 -17.47
N VAL A 285 -9.04 11.94 -18.18
CA VAL A 285 -8.28 11.95 -19.43
C VAL A 285 -6.80 12.12 -19.12
N ASP A 286 -6.11 10.99 -19.11
CA ASP A 286 -4.66 10.94 -19.09
C ASP A 286 -4.27 10.12 -20.30
N GLY A 287 -3.76 10.77 -21.35
CA GLY A 287 -3.68 10.15 -22.68
C GLY A 287 -3.16 8.71 -22.67
N THR A 288 -3.95 7.79 -23.25
CA THR A 288 -3.88 6.31 -23.06
C THR A 288 -3.81 5.85 -21.59
N PRO A 289 -4.75 5.00 -21.16
CA PRO A 289 -5.29 4.99 -19.79
C PRO A 289 -4.19 4.90 -18.71
N ASN A 290 -4.26 5.82 -17.73
CA ASN A 290 -3.23 6.13 -16.71
C ASN A 290 -2.94 4.95 -15.75
N PRO A 291 -1.73 4.89 -15.14
CA PRO A 291 -1.23 5.89 -14.18
C PRO A 291 0.18 6.44 -14.51
N ILE A 292 0.40 7.76 -14.44
CA ILE A 292 1.62 8.52 -14.81
C ILE A 292 2.07 8.39 -16.29
N SER A 293 1.44 9.10 -17.21
CA SER A 293 1.68 8.99 -18.67
C SER A 293 3.12 9.29 -19.16
N ARG A 294 3.81 8.22 -19.60
CA ARG A 294 4.94 8.06 -20.56
C ARG A 294 6.28 8.86 -20.43
N SER A 295 7.34 8.14 -20.84
CA SER A 295 8.80 8.21 -20.55
C SER A 295 9.43 9.31 -19.68
N LEU A 296 9.26 10.61 -19.93
CA LEU A 296 9.90 11.63 -19.08
C LEU A 296 9.28 11.67 -17.66
N ARG A 297 7.97 11.38 -17.56
CA ARG A 297 7.26 11.21 -16.28
C ARG A 297 7.46 9.84 -15.64
N GLN A 298 7.75 8.81 -16.45
CA GLN A 298 8.08 7.47 -15.97
C GLN A 298 9.29 7.50 -15.03
N TYR A 299 10.25 8.37 -15.30
CA TYR A 299 11.47 8.51 -14.50
C TYR A 299 11.43 9.68 -13.50
N ASN A 300 10.55 10.69 -13.69
CA ASN A 300 10.44 11.83 -12.77
C ASN A 300 9.38 11.64 -11.67
N ARG A 301 9.55 10.56 -10.89
CA ARG A 301 8.60 10.15 -9.84
C ARG A 301 8.39 11.20 -8.75
N ASP A 302 9.43 11.95 -8.43
CA ASP A 302 9.35 12.99 -7.40
C ASP A 302 8.55 14.20 -7.86
N ALA A 303 8.64 14.60 -9.15
CA ALA A 303 7.80 15.67 -9.66
C ALA A 303 6.32 15.27 -9.69
N MET A 304 6.01 14.03 -10.07
CA MET A 304 4.64 13.50 -10.03
C MET A 304 4.09 13.47 -8.61
N HIS A 305 4.91 13.06 -7.64
CA HIS A 305 4.56 13.08 -6.23
C HIS A 305 4.29 14.49 -5.70
N ARG A 306 4.98 15.52 -6.20
CA ARG A 306 4.72 16.92 -5.83
C ARG A 306 3.40 17.45 -6.38
N LEU A 307 2.97 16.96 -7.56
CA LEU A 307 1.68 17.33 -8.16
C LEU A 307 0.52 16.64 -7.45
N ASP A 308 0.67 15.35 -7.17
CA ASP A 308 -0.32 14.55 -6.46
C ASP A 308 0.38 13.51 -5.57
N ALA A 309 0.23 13.68 -4.27
CA ALA A 309 0.86 12.87 -3.24
C ALA A 309 0.44 11.39 -3.27
N ARG A 310 -0.64 11.02 -3.98
CA ARG A 310 -0.97 9.61 -4.24
C ARG A 310 0.11 8.90 -5.06
N ASN A 311 0.84 9.62 -5.90
CA ASN A 311 1.96 9.07 -6.64
C ASN A 311 3.11 8.71 -5.72
N LEU A 312 3.71 7.54 -5.95
CA LEU A 312 4.90 7.12 -5.21
C LEU A 312 6.14 7.91 -5.72
N PRO A 313 6.94 8.50 -4.82
CA PRO A 313 8.22 9.14 -5.14
C PRO A 313 9.33 8.11 -5.39
N ALA A 314 10.46 8.55 -5.97
CA ALA A 314 11.53 7.66 -6.42
C ALA A 314 12.13 6.81 -5.29
N TRP A 315 12.31 7.39 -4.10
CA TRP A 315 12.91 6.71 -2.94
C TRP A 315 12.11 5.49 -2.49
N VAL A 316 10.80 5.43 -2.72
CA VAL A 316 9.98 4.25 -2.41
C VAL A 316 10.34 3.08 -3.32
N TYR A 317 10.54 3.33 -4.61
CA TYR A 317 10.98 2.31 -5.57
C TYR A 317 12.39 1.83 -5.24
N HIS A 318 13.29 2.73 -4.84
CA HIS A 318 14.64 2.35 -4.39
C HIS A 318 14.58 1.42 -3.17
N ALA A 319 13.81 1.77 -2.14
CA ALA A 319 13.62 0.92 -0.97
C ALA A 319 13.01 -0.45 -1.33
N ALA A 320 11.98 -0.47 -2.18
CA ALA A 320 11.38 -1.71 -2.67
C ALA A 320 12.40 -2.58 -3.42
N LYS A 321 13.30 -1.97 -4.20
CA LYS A 321 14.37 -2.71 -4.90
C LYS A 321 15.35 -3.37 -3.93
N GLN A 322 15.73 -2.68 -2.86
CA GLN A 322 16.61 -3.22 -1.82
C GLN A 322 15.99 -4.42 -1.09
N ILE A 323 14.67 -4.36 -0.85
CA ILE A 323 13.90 -5.49 -0.30
C ILE A 323 13.91 -6.70 -1.27
N GLY A 324 14.08 -6.44 -2.57
CA GLY A 324 14.18 -7.46 -3.62
C GLY A 324 12.90 -7.60 -4.44
N TYR A 325 12.01 -6.60 -4.40
CA TYR A 325 10.88 -6.53 -5.31
C TYR A 325 11.36 -6.37 -6.75
N ARG A 326 10.64 -7.00 -7.66
CA ARG A 326 10.65 -6.64 -9.07
C ARG A 326 9.74 -5.43 -9.24
N LEU A 327 10.29 -4.38 -9.84
CA LEU A 327 9.59 -3.12 -10.03
C LEU A 327 8.98 -3.03 -11.44
N PRO A 328 7.98 -2.16 -11.66
CA PRO A 328 7.33 -1.99 -12.97
C PRO A 328 8.31 -1.60 -14.08
N GLN A 329 9.37 -0.83 -13.77
CA GLN A 329 10.36 -0.41 -14.77
C GLN A 329 11.14 -1.59 -15.38
N GLU A 330 11.14 -2.74 -14.71
CA GLU A 330 11.90 -3.92 -15.08
C GLU A 330 11.10 -4.87 -15.99
N TRP A 331 9.87 -4.49 -16.33
CA TRP A 331 8.98 -5.33 -17.12
C TRP A 331 9.17 -5.02 -18.61
N TYR A 332 9.37 -6.08 -19.39
CA TYR A 332 9.25 -6.00 -20.85
C TYR A 332 7.78 -5.87 -21.20
N TYR A 333 7.26 -4.64 -21.25
CA TYR A 333 5.93 -4.39 -21.75
C TYR A 333 5.91 -4.52 -23.28
N PHE A 334 5.13 -5.47 -23.80
CA PHE A 334 4.62 -5.41 -25.16
C PHE A 334 3.32 -4.59 -25.12
N GLY A 335 3.40 -3.32 -25.53
CA GLY A 335 2.27 -2.37 -25.42
C GLY A 335 2.47 -1.39 -24.26
N TYR A 336 2.20 -0.11 -24.49
CA TYR A 336 2.78 0.96 -23.69
C TYR A 336 1.98 1.42 -22.46
N HIS A 337 1.75 0.50 -21.52
CA HIS A 337 1.18 0.79 -20.19
C HIS A 337 2.11 0.25 -19.12
N THR A 338 2.53 1.09 -18.16
CA THR A 338 3.34 0.66 -17.02
C THR A 338 2.49 0.73 -15.75
N ASP A 339 2.38 -0.40 -15.05
CA ASP A 339 1.63 -0.57 -13.83
C ASP A 339 2.44 -0.08 -12.60
N TRP A 340 2.57 1.25 -12.48
CA TRP A 340 3.41 1.90 -11.45
C TRP A 340 3.08 1.57 -9.99
N PRO A 341 1.81 1.36 -9.60
CA PRO A 341 1.46 0.94 -8.25
C PRO A 341 2.03 -0.43 -7.85
N HIS A 342 2.39 -1.28 -8.81
CA HIS A 342 2.63 -2.70 -8.61
C HIS A 342 4.07 -3.06 -8.23
N PHE A 343 4.21 -3.86 -7.18
CA PHE A 343 5.47 -4.47 -6.74
C PHE A 343 5.28 -5.98 -6.62
N ASP A 344 6.18 -6.81 -7.16
CA ASP A 344 6.03 -8.26 -6.97
C ASP A 344 7.32 -9.04 -6.75
N CYS A 345 7.15 -10.31 -6.42
CA CYS A 345 8.25 -11.25 -6.16
C CYS A 345 9.00 -11.71 -7.42
N GLY A 346 8.65 -11.22 -8.61
CA GLY A 346 9.16 -11.71 -9.88
C GLY A 346 8.50 -13.01 -10.36
N THR A 347 8.89 -13.44 -11.56
CA THR A 347 8.41 -14.68 -12.20
C THR A 347 9.53 -15.61 -12.65
N LYS A 348 10.80 -15.20 -12.53
CA LYS A 348 12.01 -15.94 -12.95
C LYS A 348 13.18 -15.78 -11.95
#